data_AF-A0A7J7TTY6-F1
#
_entry.id   AF-A0A7J7TTY6-F1
#
_cell.length_a   1.000
_cell.length_b   1.000
_cell.length_c   1.000
_cell.angle_alpha   90.00
_cell.angle_beta   90.00
_cell.angle_gamma   90.00
#
_symmetry.space_group_name_H-M   'P 1'
#
loop_
_entity.id
_entity.type
_entity.pdbx_description
1 polymer ?
#
loop_
_entity_poly.entity_id
_entity_poly.type
_entity_poly.pdbx_seq_one_letter_code
_entity_poly.pdbx_strand_id
1 'polypeptide(L)'
;MPCGEDWLSHPLGIVQGFFAQNGVNPDWEKKVIEYFKEKLKENNAPKWVPSLNEVPLHYLKPNSFVKFRCMIQDMFDPEFYMGVYETVNRNTKARVLHFGKYRDIAECGPQQEVDLNSPRTTTLERQNFYCVPVPGESVWVKEISFI
;
A
#
# COMPACT_ATOMS: atom_id res chain seq x y z
N MET A 1 -24.03 -6.28 13.30
CA MET A 1 -23.75 -5.85 11.92
C MET A 1 -22.33 -6.27 11.61
N PRO A 2 -22.06 -7.07 10.57
CA PRO A 2 -20.68 -7.39 10.25
C PRO A 2 -20.00 -6.08 9.85
N CYS A 3 -19.00 -5.68 10.64
CA CYS A 3 -18.15 -4.53 10.39
C CYS A 3 -17.42 -4.80 9.08
N GLY A 4 -17.95 -4.30 7.96
CA GLY A 4 -17.31 -4.46 6.66
C GLY A 4 -15.93 -3.85 6.73
N GLU A 5 -14.90 -4.65 6.44
CA GLU A 5 -13.52 -4.18 6.48
C GLU A 5 -13.38 -2.95 5.55
N ASP A 6 -13.07 -1.80 6.12
CA ASP A 6 -12.98 -0.53 5.40
C ASP A 6 -11.68 -0.47 4.59
N TRP A 7 -11.74 -1.04 3.38
CA TRP A 7 -10.65 -1.10 2.43
C TRP A 7 -10.20 0.29 1.94
N LEU A 8 -11.03 1.33 2.12
CA LEU A 8 -10.67 2.71 1.77
C LEU A 8 -9.82 3.33 2.87
N SER A 9 -10.23 3.22 4.14
CA SER A 9 -9.52 3.89 5.24
C SER A 9 -8.40 3.06 5.89
N HIS A 10 -8.38 1.74 5.68
CA HIS A 10 -7.38 0.82 6.22
C HIS A 10 -6.97 -0.31 5.24
N PRO A 11 -6.57 -0.01 3.98
CA PRO A 11 -6.19 -1.01 2.99
C PRO A 11 -5.04 -1.93 3.45
N LEU A 12 -4.05 -1.40 4.19
CA LEU A 12 -2.91 -2.19 4.68
C LEU A 12 -3.32 -3.34 5.61
N GLY A 13 -4.43 -3.19 6.35
CA GLY A 13 -4.97 -4.27 7.19
C GLY A 13 -5.46 -5.45 6.34
N ILE A 14 -6.12 -5.16 5.22
CA ILE A 14 -6.54 -6.19 4.25
C ILE A 14 -5.31 -6.91 3.68
N VAL A 15 -4.30 -6.14 3.26
CA VAL A 15 -3.05 -6.68 2.72
C VAL A 15 -2.34 -7.57 3.75
N GLN A 16 -2.29 -7.15 5.02
CA GLN A 16 -1.76 -7.94 6.12
C GLN A 16 -2.55 -9.24 6.32
N GLY A 17 -3.88 -9.21 6.18
CA GLY A 17 -4.73 -10.40 6.25
C GLY A 17 -4.37 -11.42 5.16
N PHE A 18 -4.21 -10.98 3.91
CA PHE A 18 -3.75 -11.83 2.82
C PHE A 18 -2.35 -12.38 3.05
N PHE A 19 -1.42 -11.53 3.52
CA PHE A 19 -0.07 -11.95 3.86
C PHE A 19 -0.05 -13.01 4.97
N ALA A 20 -0.79 -12.79 6.06
CA ALA A 20 -0.86 -13.73 7.18
C ALA A 20 -1.40 -15.12 6.80
N GLN A 21 -2.34 -15.18 5.84
CA GLN A 21 -2.91 -16.45 5.37
C GLN A 21 -1.97 -17.26 4.46
N ASN A 22 -1.08 -16.59 3.71
CA ASN A 22 -0.25 -17.23 2.69
C ASN A 22 1.25 -17.27 3.08
N GLY A 23 1.64 -16.53 4.12
CA GLY A 23 3.03 -16.42 4.58
C GLY A 23 3.95 -15.81 3.51
N VAL A 24 5.12 -16.42 3.34
CA VAL A 24 6.17 -15.95 2.42
C VAL A 24 5.88 -16.30 0.95
N ASN A 25 4.81 -17.05 0.65
CA ASN A 25 4.44 -17.36 -0.73
C ASN A 25 3.98 -16.09 -1.46
N PRO A 26 4.64 -15.66 -2.57
CA PRO A 26 4.29 -14.44 -3.31
C PRO A 26 2.85 -14.42 -3.88
N ASP A 27 2.13 -15.54 -3.90
CA ASP A 27 0.75 -15.61 -4.39
C ASP A 27 -0.22 -14.67 -3.64
N TRP A 28 0.11 -14.24 -2.41
CA TRP A 28 -0.71 -13.26 -1.69
C TRP A 28 -0.82 -11.93 -2.44
N GLU A 29 0.22 -11.53 -3.18
CA GLU A 29 0.21 -10.27 -3.92
C GLU A 29 -0.80 -10.28 -5.05
N LYS A 30 -0.90 -11.40 -5.78
CA LYS A 30 -1.90 -11.59 -6.83
C LYS A 30 -3.31 -11.51 -6.27
N LYS A 31 -3.55 -12.16 -5.12
CA LYS A 31 -4.84 -12.13 -4.42
C LYS A 31 -5.21 -10.72 -3.96
N VAL A 32 -4.23 -9.95 -3.47
CA VAL A 32 -4.42 -8.53 -3.11
C VAL A 32 -4.83 -7.72 -4.32
N ILE A 33 -4.12 -7.85 -5.44
CA ILE A 33 -4.44 -7.14 -6.68
C ILE A 33 -5.85 -7.51 -7.17
N GLU A 34 -6.18 -8.80 -7.19
CA GLU A 34 -7.51 -9.28 -7.57
C GLU A 34 -8.59 -8.74 -6.64
N TYR A 35 -8.38 -8.75 -5.33
CA TYR A 35 -9.32 -8.21 -4.35
C TYR A 35 -9.63 -6.74 -4.60
N PHE A 36 -8.61 -5.88 -4.70
CA PHE A 36 -8.83 -4.45 -4.94
C PHE A 36 -9.40 -4.19 -6.34
N LYS A 37 -9.02 -5.00 -7.35
CA LYS A 37 -9.59 -4.91 -8.69
C LYS A 37 -11.09 -5.23 -8.70
N GLU A 38 -11.52 -6.26 -7.98
CA GLU A 38 -12.94 -6.58 -7.83
C GLU A 38 -13.68 -5.51 -7.02
N LYS A 39 -13.07 -4.99 -5.93
CA LYS A 39 -13.64 -3.89 -5.16
C LYS A 39 -13.85 -2.62 -5.98
N LEU A 40 -12.92 -2.29 -6.88
CA LEU A 40 -13.04 -1.15 -7.78
C LEU A 40 -14.10 -1.33 -8.87
N LYS A 41 -14.52 -2.58 -9.18
CA LYS A 41 -15.62 -2.87 -10.10
C LYS A 41 -17.00 -2.72 -9.44
N GLU A 42 -17.08 -2.72 -8.11
CA GLU A 42 -18.36 -2.50 -7.42
C GLU A 42 -18.93 -1.13 -7.79
N ASN A 43 -20.23 -1.06 -8.10
CA ASN A 43 -20.87 0.16 -8.61
C ASN A 43 -20.58 1.38 -7.72
N ASN A 44 -20.03 2.44 -8.32
CA ASN A 44 -19.60 3.70 -7.68
C ASN A 44 -18.33 3.65 -6.80
N ALA A 45 -17.67 2.50 -6.62
CA ALA A 45 -16.42 2.44 -5.85
C ALA A 45 -15.35 3.44 -6.33
N PRO A 46 -15.11 3.65 -7.64
CA PRO A 46 -14.15 4.64 -8.12
C PRO A 46 -14.46 6.09 -7.73
N LYS A 47 -15.75 6.40 -7.46
CA LYS A 47 -16.18 7.74 -7.00
C LYS A 47 -15.90 7.96 -5.52
N TRP A 48 -15.81 6.89 -4.73
CA TRP A 48 -15.49 6.97 -3.30
C TRP A 48 -14.00 7.05 -3.01
N VAL A 49 -13.16 6.60 -3.95
CA VAL A 49 -11.70 6.68 -3.81
C VAL A 49 -11.25 8.14 -3.94
N PRO A 50 -10.66 8.73 -2.88
CA PRO A 50 -10.19 10.12 -2.93
C PRO A 50 -9.05 10.30 -3.95
N SER A 51 -9.09 11.41 -4.66
CA SER A 51 -8.13 11.79 -5.70
C SER A 51 -7.06 12.71 -5.13
N LEU A 52 -5.78 12.35 -5.25
CA LEU A 52 -4.65 13.22 -4.89
C LEU A 52 -4.61 14.50 -5.73
N ASN A 53 -5.28 14.53 -6.89
CA ASN A 53 -5.35 15.71 -7.76
C ASN A 53 -6.30 16.79 -7.24
N GLU A 54 -7.23 16.45 -6.36
CA GLU A 54 -8.33 17.32 -5.94
C GLU A 54 -8.36 17.56 -4.44
N VAL A 55 -7.99 16.54 -3.65
CA VAL A 55 -8.03 16.61 -2.21
C VAL A 55 -6.64 17.02 -1.69
N PRO A 56 -6.53 18.17 -1.00
CA PRO A 56 -5.29 18.55 -0.33
C PRO A 56 -4.78 17.45 0.60
N LEU A 57 -3.46 17.22 0.60
CA LEU A 57 -2.83 16.11 1.32
C LEU A 57 -3.17 16.08 2.81
N HIS A 58 -3.31 17.23 3.47
CA HIS A 58 -3.60 17.32 4.90
C HIS A 58 -5.03 16.89 5.27
N TYR A 59 -5.94 16.74 4.31
CA TYR A 59 -7.27 16.16 4.54
C TYR A 59 -7.30 14.64 4.34
N LEU A 60 -6.24 14.07 3.75
CA LEU A 60 -6.15 12.65 3.52
C LEU A 60 -5.59 11.96 4.75
N LYS A 61 -6.24 10.88 5.14
CA LYS A 61 -5.76 10.03 6.21
C LYS A 61 -4.50 9.30 5.74
N PRO A 62 -3.40 9.28 6.51
CA PRO A 62 -2.24 8.46 6.18
C PRO A 62 -2.62 6.99 5.99
N ASN A 63 -1.95 6.32 5.05
CA ASN A 63 -2.16 4.91 4.72
C ASN A 63 -3.59 4.56 4.21
N SER A 64 -4.37 5.54 3.74
CA SER A 64 -5.64 5.28 3.06
C SER A 64 -5.47 4.97 1.59
N PHE A 65 -6.46 4.33 0.99
CA PHE A 65 -6.50 4.06 -0.44
C PHE A 65 -6.84 5.34 -1.21
N VAL A 66 -6.04 5.68 -2.23
CA VAL A 66 -6.19 6.89 -3.04
C VAL A 66 -6.04 6.56 -4.52
N LYS A 67 -6.53 7.45 -5.38
CA LYS A 67 -6.21 7.45 -6.81
C LYS A 67 -5.40 8.69 -7.15
N PHE A 68 -4.50 8.56 -8.12
CA PHE A 68 -3.69 9.67 -8.59
C PHE A 68 -3.49 9.59 -10.09
N ARG A 69 -3.95 10.62 -10.80
CA ARG A 69 -3.63 10.83 -12.20
C ARG A 69 -2.41 11.75 -12.29
N CYS A 70 -1.36 11.28 -12.95
CA CYS A 70 -0.10 11.99 -12.98
C CYS A 70 0.63 11.77 -14.30
N MET A 71 1.58 12.66 -14.56
CA MET A 71 2.63 12.46 -15.54
C MET A 71 3.82 11.82 -14.83
N ILE A 72 4.30 10.69 -15.34
CA ILE A 72 5.55 10.07 -14.90
C ILE A 72 6.69 10.86 -15.56
N GLN A 73 7.60 11.40 -14.76
CA GLN A 73 8.74 12.18 -15.26
C GLN A 73 10.00 11.34 -15.37
N ASP A 74 10.52 10.89 -14.23
CA ASP A 74 11.78 10.17 -14.14
C ASP A 74 11.58 8.77 -13.55
N MET A 75 12.36 7.84 -14.09
CA MET A 75 12.59 6.54 -13.49
C MET A 75 13.93 6.63 -12.77
N PHE A 76 13.88 6.54 -11.45
CA PHE A 76 15.09 6.40 -10.64
C PHE A 76 15.59 4.95 -10.68
N ASP A 77 16.82 4.73 -10.21
CA ASP A 77 17.30 3.36 -9.99
C ASP A 77 16.36 2.60 -9.04
N PRO A 78 16.18 1.28 -9.24
CA PRO A 78 15.39 0.46 -8.33
C PRO A 78 15.85 0.63 -6.88
N GLU A 79 14.88 0.74 -5.97
CA GLU A 79 15.13 0.84 -4.54
C GLU A 79 15.05 -0.56 -3.91
N PHE A 80 16.06 -0.92 -3.12
CA PHE A 80 16.00 -2.11 -2.27
C PHE A 80 15.21 -1.82 -1.00
N TYR A 81 14.30 -2.73 -0.67
CA TYR A 81 13.50 -2.67 0.55
C TYR A 81 13.38 -4.06 1.19
N MET A 82 12.98 -4.09 2.46
CA MET A 82 12.68 -5.34 3.16
C MET A 82 11.32 -5.88 2.70
N GLY A 83 11.31 -6.79 1.73
CA GLY A 83 10.09 -7.38 1.19
C GLY A 83 9.29 -8.13 2.24
N VAL A 84 9.98 -9.02 2.96
CA VAL A 84 9.48 -9.67 4.18
C VAL A 84 10.52 -9.45 5.26
N TYR A 85 10.10 -9.11 6.47
CA TYR A 85 10.99 -8.98 7.61
C TYR A 85 10.30 -9.48 8.88
N GLU A 86 11.12 -9.85 9.84
CA GLU A 86 10.67 -10.30 11.14
C GLU A 86 10.94 -9.26 12.21
N THR A 87 9.98 -9.04 13.09
CA THR A 87 10.18 -8.27 14.31
C THR A 87 10.16 -9.18 15.52
N VAL A 88 10.99 -8.89 16.51
CA VAL A 88 11.11 -9.63 17.77
C VAL A 88 10.77 -8.70 18.91
N ASN A 89 9.84 -9.11 19.76
CA ASN A 89 9.56 -8.40 21.01
C ASN A 89 10.71 -8.65 22.00
N ARG A 90 11.30 -7.58 22.53
CA ARG A 90 12.45 -7.67 23.45
C ARG A 90 12.14 -8.43 24.74
N ASN A 91 10.92 -8.27 25.25
CA ASN A 91 10.47 -8.81 26.54
C ASN A 91 9.96 -10.25 26.40
N THR A 92 9.06 -10.50 25.43
CA THR A 92 8.41 -11.81 25.29
C THR A 92 9.14 -12.76 24.35
N LYS A 93 10.13 -12.26 23.59
CA LYS A 93 10.78 -12.98 22.48
C LYS A 93 9.82 -13.46 21.40
N ALA A 94 8.58 -12.97 21.39
CA ALA A 94 7.60 -13.26 20.36
C ALA A 94 8.08 -12.68 19.02
N ARG A 95 7.96 -13.47 17.95
CA ARG A 95 8.37 -13.10 16.60
C ARG A 95 7.15 -12.89 15.71
N VAL A 96 7.14 -11.82 14.93
CA VAL A 96 6.05 -11.50 13.99
C VAL A 96 6.63 -11.19 12.62
N LEU A 97 6.11 -11.86 11.60
CA LEU A 97 6.44 -11.59 10.20
C LEU A 97 5.59 -10.44 9.66
N HIS A 98 6.25 -9.57 8.91
CA HIS A 98 5.66 -8.41 8.25
C HIS A 98 6.05 -8.38 6.78
N PHE A 99 5.23 -7.72 5.96
CA PHE A 99 5.58 -7.35 4.59
C PHE A 99 6.00 -5.87 4.56
N GLY A 100 6.99 -5.53 3.72
CA GLY A 100 7.40 -4.13 3.51
C GLY A 100 6.80 -3.49 2.26
N LYS A 101 6.13 -4.25 1.40
CA LYS A 101 5.47 -3.71 0.21
C LYS A 101 4.40 -2.69 0.61
N TYR A 102 4.24 -1.60 -0.14
CA TYR A 102 3.32 -0.50 0.17
C TYR A 102 3.63 0.29 1.45
N ARG A 103 4.84 0.17 1.98
CA ARG A 103 5.29 0.91 3.17
C ARG A 103 6.65 1.54 2.90
N ASP A 104 6.85 2.72 3.48
CA ASP A 104 8.15 3.39 3.47
C ASP A 104 8.91 3.15 4.78
N ILE A 105 8.18 2.92 5.87
CA ILE A 105 8.75 2.67 7.19
C ILE A 105 8.34 1.26 7.63
N ALA A 106 9.31 0.49 8.12
CA ALA A 106 9.07 -0.83 8.70
C ALA A 106 8.14 -0.71 9.91
N GLU A 107 7.09 -1.52 9.93
CA GLU A 107 6.18 -1.65 11.06
C GLU A 107 6.93 -2.28 12.23
N CYS A 108 7.21 -1.47 13.25
CA CYS A 108 7.94 -1.90 14.43
C CYS A 108 7.35 -1.17 15.65
N GLY A 109 6.75 -1.93 16.57
CA GLY A 109 6.22 -1.37 17.81
C GLY A 109 7.34 -0.93 18.78
N PRO A 110 7.03 -0.12 19.82
CA PRO A 110 8.02 0.45 20.74
C PRO A 110 8.92 -0.57 21.47
N GLN A 111 8.46 -1.80 21.66
CA GLN A 111 9.20 -2.89 22.32
C GLN A 111 9.66 -3.97 21.33
N GLN A 112 9.47 -3.73 20.04
CA GLN A 112 9.89 -4.62 18.97
C GLN A 112 11.18 -4.10 18.34
N GLU A 113 11.95 -5.02 17.77
CA GLU A 113 13.09 -4.70 16.93
C GLU A 113 13.07 -5.60 15.70
N VAL A 114 13.54 -5.07 14.57
CA VAL A 114 13.64 -5.84 13.33
C VAL A 114 14.84 -6.79 13.46
N ASP A 115 14.61 -8.09 13.27
CA ASP A 115 15.66 -9.11 13.23
C ASP A 115 16.25 -9.17 11.81
N LEU A 116 17.29 -8.36 11.60
CA LEU A 116 18.01 -8.29 10.32
C LEU A 116 18.73 -9.59 9.95
N ASN A 117 18.96 -10.49 10.92
CA ASN A 117 19.61 -11.78 10.71
C ASN A 117 18.62 -12.93 10.56
N SER A 118 17.31 -12.65 10.59
CA SER A 118 16.30 -13.70 10.44
C SER A 118 16.42 -14.33 9.04
N PRO A 119 16.49 -15.67 8.94
CA PRO A 119 16.54 -16.36 7.64
C PRO A 119 15.25 -16.20 6.83
N ARG A 120 14.21 -15.62 7.43
CA ARG A 120 12.93 -15.31 6.79
C ARG A 120 12.86 -13.88 6.26
N THR A 121 13.84 -13.04 6.57
CA THR A 121 13.94 -11.69 6.03
C THR A 121 14.42 -11.77 4.58
N THR A 122 13.64 -11.21 3.67
CA THR A 122 13.92 -11.20 2.24
C THR A 122 14.01 -9.76 1.75
N THR A 123 15.13 -9.41 1.13
CA THR A 123 15.30 -8.15 0.41
C THR A 123 14.65 -8.28 -0.96
N LEU A 124 13.85 -7.29 -1.34
CA LEU A 124 13.27 -7.16 -2.68
C LEU A 124 13.63 -5.80 -3.26
N GLU A 125 13.47 -5.66 -4.57
CA GLU A 125 13.60 -4.38 -5.28
C GLU A 125 12.24 -3.87 -5.72
N ARG A 126 12.08 -2.55 -5.76
CA ARG A 126 10.91 -1.87 -6.33
C ARG A 126 11.34 -0.75 -7.26
N GLN A 127 10.61 -0.60 -8.36
CA GLN A 127 10.76 0.56 -9.23
C GLN A 127 9.95 1.72 -8.68
N ASN A 128 10.63 2.81 -8.33
CA ASN A 128 9.98 4.05 -7.93
C ASN A 128 9.73 4.93 -9.16
N PHE A 129 8.56 5.57 -9.20
CA PHE A 129 8.17 6.50 -10.26
C PHE A 129 7.98 7.89 -9.66
N TYR A 130 8.63 8.89 -10.25
CA TYR A 130 8.35 10.28 -9.89
C TYR A 130 7.13 10.77 -10.65
N CYS A 131 6.06 11.03 -9.90
CA CYS A 131 4.76 11.38 -10.43
C CYS A 131 4.42 12.83 -10.09
N VAL A 132 4.18 13.65 -11.12
CA VAL A 132 3.72 15.05 -10.96
C VAL A 132 2.31 15.24 -11.51
N PRO A 133 1.55 16.24 -11.03
CA PRO A 133 0.30 16.63 -11.68
C PRO A 133 0.52 16.92 -13.16
N VAL A 134 -0.43 16.51 -14.02
CA VAL A 134 -0.30 16.65 -15.47
C VAL A 134 -0.19 18.14 -15.84
N PRO A 135 0.92 18.59 -16.46
CA PRO A 135 1.09 19.99 -16.84
C PRO A 135 0.07 20.40 -17.91
N GLY A 136 -0.51 21.61 -17.77
CA GLY A 136 -1.46 22.14 -18.76
C GLY A 136 -2.75 21.33 -18.91
N GLU A 137 -3.11 20.54 -17.89
CA GLU A 137 -4.31 19.70 -17.92
C GLU A 137 -5.58 20.52 -18.15
N SER A 138 -6.27 20.25 -19.26
CA SER A 138 -7.49 20.95 -19.63
C SER A 138 -8.65 20.62 -18.69
N VAL A 139 -9.51 21.60 -18.43
CA VAL A 139 -10.62 21.49 -17.46
C VAL A 139 -11.58 20.34 -17.83
N TRP A 140 -11.93 20.19 -19.11
CA TRP A 140 -12.84 19.12 -19.58
C TRP A 140 -12.32 17.71 -19.26
N VAL A 141 -10.99 17.51 -19.19
CA VAL A 141 -10.39 16.21 -18.84
C VAL A 141 -10.67 15.89 -17.37
N LYS A 142 -10.69 16.90 -16.50
CA LYS A 142 -11.07 16.73 -15.09
C LYS A 142 -12.52 16.29 -15.02
N GLU A 143 -13.42 16.97 -15.72
CA GLU A 143 -14.86 16.68 -15.74
C GLU A 143 -15.20 15.25 -16.18
N ILE A 144 -14.53 14.72 -17.20
CA ILE A 144 -14.76 13.34 -17.71
C ILE A 144 -14.19 12.28 -16.77
N SER A 145 -13.15 12.58 -16.00
CA SER A 145 -12.49 11.60 -15.11
C SER A 145 -13.32 11.22 -13.87
N PHE A 146 -14.50 11.82 -13.73
CA PHE A 146 -15.50 11.54 -12.70
C PHE A 146 -16.68 10.68 -13.18
N ILE A 147 -16.73 10.37 -14.48
CA ILE A 147 -17.73 9.47 -15.08
C ILE A 147 -17.23 8.03 -14.95
#